data_AF-A0AAE0S410-F1
#
_entry.id   AF-A0AAE0S410-F1
#
_cell.length_a   1.000
_cell.length_b   1.000
_cell.length_c   1.000
_cell.angle_alpha   90.00
_cell.angle_beta   90.00
_cell.angle_gamma   90.00
#
_symmetry.space_group_name_H-M   'P 1'
#
loop_
_entity.id
_entity.type
_entity.pdbx_description
1 polymer ?
#
loop_
_entity_poly.entity_id
_entity_poly.type
_entity_poly.pdbx_seq_one_letter_code
_entity_poly.pdbx_strand_id
1 'polypeptide(L)'
;MEYTKLVFSSVEPCTSDSRDASTLNKQRAGETCTRQIANGLFNSTVYDGTGDKFFYSAQGQCEVTCNVRSGYKSSSLQRYGLMPDGTACTSTATLNVADTNGYPRVSGVYGACVQGYCECFGCDNSNINMSRYDGCGVCGGDNSSCDVYEGLFMDPTTEGNRTDIAWLPNGTYNVQFYFAWNNMQHVYIELWTKDNQAVVASSITTSFIFDNRLNPTSFAGTFWTFFFAGQYLYSTGPIAEPVLIKLYQKSNNSNTGVYYGYSTPLSSVSTTCNTTCNKICYNGGILNETSCACQCTYHWFGTYCTSCRNPYTGPTCTACKYTSCQNCGTFNNATCRCECLPGYGGLQCETNCNNTLSTCVTNAAAGKCITDNVNMETKCNLACGLCVSQEPQAYCATTNLYSTGNCSAT
;
A
#
# COMPACT_ATOMS: atom_id res chain seq x y z
N MET A 1 -18.68 41.27 3.77
CA MET A 1 -19.09 40.39 2.65
C MET A 1 -19.65 39.14 3.28
N GLU A 2 -20.97 38.99 3.31
CA GLU A 2 -21.60 37.71 3.68
C GLU A 2 -21.42 36.75 2.50
N TYR A 3 -20.73 35.63 2.74
CA TYR A 3 -20.70 34.54 1.79
C TYR A 3 -22.05 33.80 1.89
N THR A 4 -22.80 33.75 0.80
CA THR A 4 -24.08 33.02 0.75
C THR A 4 -23.82 31.53 0.90
N LYS A 5 -24.45 30.91 1.90
CA LYS A 5 -24.41 29.46 2.10
C LYS A 5 -25.27 28.77 1.04
N LEU A 6 -24.65 27.95 0.20
CA LEU A 6 -25.32 27.03 -0.70
C LEU A 6 -25.24 25.62 -0.13
N VAL A 7 -26.38 24.92 -0.18
CA VAL A 7 -26.49 23.51 0.24
C VAL A 7 -27.38 22.80 -0.76
N PHE A 8 -26.89 21.73 -1.39
CA PHE A 8 -27.75 20.88 -2.20
C PHE A 8 -28.60 19.97 -1.31
N SER A 9 -29.90 19.88 -1.61
CA SER A 9 -30.85 19.03 -0.88
C SER A 9 -30.68 17.54 -1.20
N SER A 10 -30.13 17.21 -2.37
CA SER A 10 -29.75 15.86 -2.77
C SER A 10 -28.71 15.92 -3.89
N VAL A 11 -27.77 14.98 -3.86
CA VAL A 11 -26.82 14.69 -4.95
C VAL A 11 -27.10 13.33 -5.58
N GLU A 12 -28.17 12.65 -5.17
CA GLU A 12 -28.55 11.38 -5.79
C GLU A 12 -29.05 11.62 -7.22
N PRO A 13 -28.51 10.90 -8.21
CA PRO A 13 -29.00 10.97 -9.58
C PRO A 13 -30.48 10.58 -9.65
N CYS A 14 -31.24 11.23 -10.52
CA CYS A 14 -32.60 10.80 -10.81
C CYS A 14 -32.58 9.39 -11.43
N THR A 15 -33.69 8.65 -11.32
CA THR A 15 -33.78 7.30 -11.92
C THR A 15 -33.61 7.29 -13.43
N SER A 16 -33.87 8.41 -14.11
CA SER A 16 -33.67 8.62 -15.55
C SER A 16 -32.25 9.04 -15.93
N ASP A 17 -31.41 9.38 -14.96
CA ASP A 17 -30.07 9.87 -15.22
C ASP A 17 -29.17 8.76 -15.75
N SER A 18 -28.36 9.09 -16.75
CA SER A 18 -27.30 8.20 -17.18
C SER A 18 -26.28 7.98 -16.06
N ARG A 19 -25.83 6.74 -15.90
CA ARG A 19 -24.69 6.40 -15.03
C ARG A 19 -23.34 6.79 -15.64
N ASP A 20 -23.30 7.02 -16.95
CA ASP A 20 -22.12 7.54 -17.64
C ASP A 20 -22.10 9.07 -17.56
N ALA A 21 -21.05 9.62 -16.94
CA ALA A 21 -20.94 11.04 -16.65
C ALA A 21 -20.93 11.92 -17.93
N SER A 22 -20.33 11.42 -19.02
CA SER A 22 -20.31 12.14 -20.31
C SER A 22 -21.71 12.26 -20.89
N THR A 23 -22.45 11.16 -20.90
CA THR A 23 -23.84 11.10 -21.34
C THR A 23 -24.75 11.92 -20.45
N LEU A 24 -24.57 11.89 -19.12
CA LEU A 24 -25.33 12.69 -18.18
C LEU A 24 -25.13 14.20 -18.45
N ASN A 25 -23.90 14.65 -18.70
CA ASN A 25 -23.65 16.04 -19.06
C ASN A 25 -24.42 16.46 -20.32
N LYS A 26 -24.51 15.60 -21.34
CA LYS A 26 -25.31 15.87 -22.55
C LYS A 26 -26.81 15.91 -22.27
N GLN A 27 -27.30 15.02 -21.41
CA GLN A 27 -28.70 15.03 -20.96
C GLN A 27 -29.03 16.38 -20.29
N ARG A 28 -28.19 16.82 -19.33
CA ARG A 28 -28.38 18.10 -18.63
C ARG A 28 -28.31 19.31 -19.55
N ALA A 29 -27.41 19.31 -20.54
CA ALA A 29 -27.35 20.37 -21.54
C ALA A 29 -28.62 20.38 -22.43
N GLY A 30 -29.10 19.20 -22.83
CA GLY A 30 -30.33 19.03 -23.59
C GLY A 30 -31.59 19.51 -22.86
N GLU A 31 -31.66 19.36 -21.53
CA GLU A 31 -32.75 19.93 -20.73
C GLU A 31 -32.84 21.45 -20.90
N THR A 32 -31.70 22.15 -20.84
CA THR A 32 -31.65 23.59 -21.10
C THR A 32 -32.06 23.91 -22.53
N CYS A 33 -31.51 23.24 -23.53
CA CYS A 33 -31.85 23.50 -24.94
C CYS A 33 -33.35 23.27 -25.24
N THR A 34 -33.90 22.16 -24.74
CA THR A 34 -35.33 21.84 -24.90
C THR A 34 -36.21 22.90 -24.25
N ARG A 35 -35.86 23.35 -23.03
CA ARG A 35 -36.58 24.42 -22.33
C ARG A 35 -36.54 25.74 -23.10
N GLN A 36 -35.40 26.11 -23.70
CA GLN A 36 -35.27 27.33 -24.48
C GLN A 36 -36.12 27.29 -25.76
N ILE A 37 -36.22 26.13 -26.42
CA ILE A 37 -37.11 25.93 -27.56
C ILE A 37 -38.58 26.03 -27.12
N ALA A 38 -38.96 25.36 -26.02
CA ALA A 38 -40.32 25.37 -25.50
C ALA A 38 -40.80 26.77 -25.11
N ASN A 39 -39.89 27.60 -24.59
CA ASN A 39 -40.16 29.00 -24.26
C ASN A 39 -40.16 29.95 -25.48
N GLY A 40 -39.96 29.43 -26.70
CA GLY A 40 -39.92 30.23 -27.93
C GLY A 40 -38.66 31.10 -28.09
N LEU A 41 -37.64 30.90 -27.26
CA LEU A 41 -36.38 31.65 -27.33
C LEU A 41 -35.48 31.12 -28.45
N PHE A 42 -35.56 29.82 -28.78
CA PHE A 42 -34.88 29.23 -29.93
C PHE A 42 -35.86 28.62 -30.93
N ASN A 43 -35.55 28.79 -32.22
CA ASN A 43 -36.36 28.26 -33.29
C ASN A 43 -36.22 26.73 -33.37
N SER A 44 -37.32 26.01 -33.15
CA SER A 44 -37.38 24.54 -33.19
C SER A 44 -37.09 23.95 -34.58
N THR A 45 -37.17 24.74 -35.65
CA THR A 45 -36.75 24.32 -37.00
C THR A 45 -35.22 24.35 -37.18
N VAL A 46 -34.52 25.11 -36.34
CA VAL A 46 -33.06 25.28 -36.39
C VAL A 46 -32.37 24.41 -35.34
N TYR A 47 -32.93 24.25 -34.15
CA TYR A 47 -32.34 23.52 -33.02
C TYR A 47 -33.13 22.25 -32.68
N ASP A 48 -32.47 21.18 -32.25
CA ASP A 48 -33.09 19.87 -32.00
C ASP A 48 -33.33 19.52 -30.53
N GLY A 49 -33.00 20.43 -29.61
CA GLY A 49 -33.17 20.26 -28.16
C GLY A 49 -32.04 19.46 -27.50
N THR A 50 -31.06 18.97 -28.27
CA THR A 50 -29.83 18.39 -27.72
C THR A 50 -28.77 19.47 -27.54
N GLY A 51 -27.80 19.19 -26.67
CA GLY A 51 -26.70 20.13 -26.41
C GLY A 51 -25.54 19.47 -25.71
N ASP A 52 -24.50 20.28 -25.53
CA ASP A 52 -23.25 19.92 -24.89
C ASP A 52 -22.79 21.06 -23.96
N LYS A 53 -21.76 20.81 -23.15
CA LYS A 53 -21.03 21.88 -22.47
C LYS A 53 -20.43 22.82 -23.52
N PHE A 54 -20.53 24.13 -23.29
CA PHE A 54 -19.95 25.13 -24.19
C PHE A 54 -18.43 24.96 -24.29
N PHE A 55 -17.76 24.75 -23.16
CA PHE A 55 -16.33 24.46 -23.12
C PHE A 55 -15.99 23.47 -21.99
N TYR A 56 -14.98 22.64 -22.20
CA TYR A 56 -14.56 21.63 -21.21
C TYR A 56 -13.60 22.15 -20.15
N SER A 57 -13.22 23.43 -20.20
CA SER A 57 -12.39 24.07 -19.17
C SER A 57 -12.96 25.42 -18.73
N ALA A 58 -12.52 25.89 -17.56
CA ALA A 58 -12.99 27.13 -16.94
C ALA A 58 -14.52 27.18 -16.78
N GLN A 59 -15.08 28.39 -16.71
CA GLN A 59 -16.52 28.66 -16.53
C GLN A 59 -17.40 28.08 -17.66
N GLY A 60 -16.83 27.78 -18.83
CA GLY A 60 -17.59 27.23 -19.97
C GLY A 60 -18.19 25.84 -19.71
N GLN A 61 -17.80 25.16 -18.62
CA GLN A 61 -18.40 23.88 -18.23
C GLN A 61 -19.82 24.02 -17.69
N CYS A 62 -20.21 25.21 -17.22
CA CYS A 62 -21.54 25.51 -16.68
C CYS A 62 -22.41 26.30 -17.66
N GLU A 63 -22.00 26.33 -18.91
CA GLU A 63 -22.69 26.98 -20.02
C GLU A 63 -23.03 25.94 -21.08
N VAL A 64 -24.11 26.18 -21.81
CA VAL A 64 -24.67 25.22 -22.78
C VAL A 64 -24.42 25.71 -24.20
N THR A 65 -23.98 24.78 -25.05
CA THR A 65 -24.13 24.90 -26.50
C THR A 65 -25.29 24.01 -26.96
N CYS A 66 -26.17 24.54 -27.82
CA CYS A 66 -27.28 23.77 -28.37
C CYS A 66 -26.96 23.33 -29.80
N ASN A 67 -27.28 22.07 -30.09
CA ASN A 67 -27.04 21.50 -31.40
C ASN A 67 -28.09 22.00 -32.39
N VAL A 68 -27.61 22.27 -33.60
CA VAL A 68 -28.45 22.65 -34.73
C VAL A 68 -28.82 21.43 -35.55
N ARG A 69 -30.02 21.46 -36.13
CA ARG A 69 -30.48 20.45 -37.09
C ARG A 69 -29.64 20.50 -38.35
N SER A 70 -29.60 19.36 -39.04
CA SER A 70 -28.92 19.22 -40.34
C SER A 70 -29.32 20.34 -41.31
N GLY A 71 -28.33 20.94 -41.98
CA GLY A 71 -28.52 22.04 -42.93
C GLY A 71 -28.40 23.45 -42.31
N TYR A 72 -28.40 23.56 -40.98
CA TYR A 72 -28.14 24.81 -40.28
C TYR A 72 -26.71 24.86 -39.73
N LYS A 73 -26.20 26.08 -39.52
CA LYS A 73 -24.89 26.32 -38.89
C LYS A 73 -25.09 27.10 -37.59
N SER A 74 -24.44 26.67 -36.52
CA SER A 74 -24.32 27.45 -35.28
C SER A 74 -22.99 28.20 -35.23
N SER A 75 -22.95 29.28 -34.45
CA SER A 75 -21.71 29.95 -34.08
C SER A 75 -21.05 29.16 -32.94
N SER A 76 -19.76 28.85 -33.09
CA SER A 76 -18.98 28.14 -32.05
C SER A 76 -18.75 28.95 -30.78
N LEU A 77 -19.05 30.25 -30.80
CA LEU A 77 -18.87 31.16 -29.66
C LEU A 77 -20.18 31.49 -28.93
N GLN A 78 -21.30 31.00 -29.44
CA GLN A 78 -22.61 31.36 -28.90
C GLN A 78 -22.97 30.47 -27.71
N ARG A 79 -23.41 31.13 -26.63
CA ARG A 79 -23.86 30.51 -25.39
C ARG A 79 -25.38 30.51 -25.37
N TYR A 80 -25.98 29.37 -25.12
CA TYR A 80 -27.41 29.14 -25.29
C TYR A 80 -28.16 28.99 -23.96
N GLY A 81 -27.45 29.17 -22.85
CA GLY A 81 -27.98 29.10 -21.50
C GLY A 81 -26.96 28.52 -20.53
N LEU A 82 -27.44 28.20 -19.35
CA LEU A 82 -26.65 27.64 -18.27
C LEU A 82 -26.94 26.14 -18.13
N MET A 83 -25.94 25.39 -17.70
CA MET A 83 -26.16 24.02 -17.24
C MET A 83 -27.12 24.07 -16.03
N PRO A 84 -28.04 23.09 -15.89
CA PRO A 84 -28.84 22.95 -14.68
C PRO A 84 -27.98 22.93 -13.42
N ASP A 85 -28.45 23.56 -12.35
CA ASP A 85 -27.76 23.57 -11.07
C ASP A 85 -27.52 22.12 -10.58
N GLY A 86 -26.33 21.85 -10.04
CA GLY A 86 -25.90 20.51 -9.64
C GLY A 86 -25.15 19.72 -10.73
N THR A 87 -25.12 20.21 -11.99
CA THR A 87 -24.32 19.58 -13.04
C THR A 87 -22.83 19.57 -12.65
N ALA A 88 -22.18 18.41 -12.73
CA ALA A 88 -20.76 18.27 -12.39
C ALA A 88 -19.83 19.15 -13.24
N CYS A 89 -18.87 19.79 -12.59
CA CYS A 89 -17.82 20.60 -13.24
C CYS A 89 -16.48 20.45 -12.50
N THR A 90 -15.37 20.73 -13.20
CA THR A 90 -14.01 20.41 -12.72
C THR A 90 -13.06 21.62 -12.73
N SER A 91 -13.56 22.82 -12.99
CA SER A 91 -12.73 23.98 -13.34
C SER A 91 -12.21 24.82 -12.17
N THR A 92 -12.14 24.29 -10.95
CA THR A 92 -11.83 25.10 -9.77
C THR A 92 -10.42 24.83 -9.27
N ALA A 93 -9.73 25.88 -8.82
CA ALA A 93 -8.39 25.79 -8.23
C ALA A 93 -8.32 24.94 -6.95
N THR A 94 -9.47 24.46 -6.46
CA THR A 94 -9.64 23.75 -5.19
C THR A 94 -9.78 22.24 -5.36
N LEU A 95 -10.11 21.75 -6.57
CA LEU A 95 -10.16 20.32 -6.87
C LEU A 95 -8.77 19.81 -7.23
N ASN A 96 -8.33 18.76 -6.56
CA ASN A 96 -7.07 18.11 -6.90
C ASN A 96 -7.30 16.95 -7.90
N VAL A 97 -6.20 16.37 -8.37
CA VAL A 97 -6.21 15.27 -9.35
C VAL A 97 -6.93 14.03 -8.82
N ALA A 98 -6.94 13.79 -7.51
CA ALA A 98 -7.64 12.66 -6.91
C ALA A 98 -9.16 12.87 -6.97
N ASP A 99 -9.63 14.07 -6.64
CA ASP A 99 -11.05 14.43 -6.65
C ASP A 99 -11.66 14.34 -8.06
N THR A 100 -10.88 14.59 -9.12
CA THR A 100 -11.38 14.57 -10.51
C THR A 100 -11.36 13.19 -11.17
N ASN A 101 -10.56 12.25 -10.68
CA ASN A 101 -10.35 10.96 -11.37
C ASN A 101 -11.08 9.78 -10.71
N GLY A 102 -11.89 10.02 -9.67
CA GLY A 102 -12.63 8.95 -8.98
C GLY A 102 -11.70 7.92 -8.33
N TYR A 103 -10.52 8.36 -7.91
CA TYR A 103 -9.54 7.52 -7.24
C TYR A 103 -10.01 7.17 -5.83
N PRO A 104 -9.66 5.99 -5.28
CA PRO A 104 -9.92 5.72 -3.87
C PRO A 104 -9.33 6.81 -2.98
N ARG A 105 -9.98 7.06 -1.84
CA ARG A 105 -9.64 8.15 -0.91
C ARG A 105 -9.74 9.56 -1.53
N VAL A 106 -10.74 9.80 -2.38
CA VAL A 106 -11.14 11.18 -2.73
C VAL A 106 -11.46 11.97 -1.45
N SER A 107 -11.18 13.27 -1.48
CA SER A 107 -11.43 14.12 -0.31
C SER A 107 -12.91 14.40 -0.07
N GLY A 108 -13.78 14.00 -1.00
CA GLY A 108 -15.20 14.29 -0.98
C GLY A 108 -15.55 15.68 -1.49
N VAL A 109 -14.55 16.46 -1.92
CA VAL A 109 -14.79 17.74 -2.58
C VAL A 109 -15.13 17.50 -4.04
N TYR A 110 -16.17 18.16 -4.52
CA TYR A 110 -16.60 18.09 -5.91
C TYR A 110 -17.04 19.46 -6.41
N GLY A 111 -17.00 19.64 -7.74
CA GLY A 111 -17.48 20.85 -8.39
C GLY A 111 -18.86 20.65 -8.99
N ALA A 112 -19.75 21.62 -8.77
CA ALA A 112 -21.07 21.63 -9.36
C ALA A 112 -21.45 23.03 -9.85
N CYS A 113 -22.19 23.08 -10.95
CA CYS A 113 -22.71 24.31 -11.50
C CYS A 113 -23.78 24.90 -10.59
N VAL A 114 -23.66 26.18 -10.27
CA VAL A 114 -24.71 26.99 -9.63
C VAL A 114 -24.78 28.31 -10.36
N GLN A 115 -25.94 28.59 -10.96
CA GLN A 115 -26.19 29.85 -11.68
C GLN A 115 -25.09 30.18 -12.72
N GLY A 116 -24.54 29.17 -13.37
CA GLY A 116 -23.51 29.31 -14.41
C GLY A 116 -22.08 29.38 -13.90
N TYR A 117 -21.87 29.33 -12.58
CA TYR A 117 -20.54 29.27 -11.97
C TYR A 117 -20.24 27.84 -11.51
N CYS A 118 -19.01 27.39 -11.72
CA CYS A 118 -18.55 26.13 -11.16
C CYS A 118 -18.11 26.38 -9.71
N GLU A 119 -18.94 25.96 -8.77
CA GLU A 119 -18.72 26.13 -7.32
C GLU A 119 -18.23 24.83 -6.70
N CYS A 120 -17.41 24.94 -5.64
CA CYS A 120 -16.92 23.78 -4.89
C CYS A 120 -17.84 23.45 -3.71
N PHE A 121 -18.04 22.16 -3.49
CA PHE A 121 -18.83 21.63 -2.38
C PHE A 121 -18.03 20.55 -1.65
N GLY A 122 -18.16 20.50 -0.33
CA GLY A 122 -17.68 19.38 0.48
C GLY A 122 -18.60 18.17 0.39
N CYS A 123 -18.21 17.08 1.06
CA CYS A 123 -19.03 15.86 1.17
C CYS A 123 -20.35 16.07 1.93
N ASP A 124 -20.48 17.20 2.64
CA ASP A 124 -21.69 17.68 3.32
C ASP A 124 -22.61 18.48 2.38
N ASN A 125 -22.29 18.49 1.09
CA ASN A 125 -22.98 19.23 0.02
C ASN A 125 -23.01 20.74 0.27
N SER A 126 -22.08 21.29 1.06
CA SER A 126 -21.98 22.72 1.34
C SER A 126 -20.73 23.35 0.74
N ASN A 127 -20.88 24.57 0.23
CA ASN A 127 -19.78 25.41 -0.25
C ASN A 127 -19.11 26.24 0.87
N ILE A 128 -19.65 26.19 2.10
CA ILE A 128 -19.07 26.85 3.29
C ILE A 128 -18.47 25.78 4.20
N ASN A 129 -17.25 26.01 4.68
CA ASN A 129 -16.43 25.08 5.48
C ASN A 129 -16.05 23.77 4.76
N MET A 130 -16.80 23.36 3.72
CA MET A 130 -16.52 22.24 2.81
C MET A 130 -15.94 21.01 3.52
N SER A 131 -16.80 20.29 4.27
CA SER A 131 -16.38 19.08 4.98
C SER A 131 -15.75 18.07 4.02
N ARG A 132 -14.76 17.32 4.51
CA ARG A 132 -14.04 16.31 3.72
C ARG A 132 -14.26 14.93 4.31
N TYR A 133 -14.13 13.90 3.48
CA TYR A 133 -14.03 12.54 3.99
C TYR A 133 -12.75 12.38 4.79
N ASP A 134 -12.86 11.71 5.93
CA ASP A 134 -11.70 11.22 6.65
C ASP A 134 -11.12 9.96 5.95
N GLY A 135 -10.03 9.41 6.48
CA GLY A 135 -9.40 8.19 5.96
C GLY A 135 -10.32 6.96 6.01
N CYS A 136 -11.40 7.00 6.77
CA CYS A 136 -12.41 5.95 6.85
C CYS A 136 -13.55 6.12 5.83
N GLY A 137 -13.60 7.25 5.12
CA GLY A 137 -14.68 7.61 4.21
C GLY A 137 -15.89 8.26 4.91
N VAL A 138 -15.74 8.72 6.16
CA VAL A 138 -16.80 9.41 6.90
C VAL A 138 -16.72 10.91 6.65
N CYS A 139 -17.83 11.52 6.22
CA CYS A 139 -17.86 12.95 5.95
C CYS A 139 -17.74 13.75 7.25
N GLY A 140 -16.72 14.62 7.34
CA GLY A 140 -16.41 15.35 8.57
C GLY A 140 -15.97 14.45 9.73
N GLY A 141 -15.52 13.23 9.41
CA GLY A 141 -15.02 12.27 10.39
C GLY A 141 -13.66 12.64 10.99
N ASP A 142 -13.28 11.91 12.02
CA ASP A 142 -12.06 12.13 12.81
C ASP A 142 -11.09 10.93 12.75
N ASN A 143 -11.26 10.02 11.78
CA ASN A 143 -10.53 8.76 11.63
C ASN A 143 -10.77 7.73 12.75
N SER A 144 -11.82 7.86 13.56
CA SER A 144 -12.07 6.93 14.67
C SER A 144 -12.85 5.66 14.30
N SER A 145 -13.44 5.59 13.09
CA SER A 145 -14.34 4.50 12.68
C SER A 145 -13.65 3.31 12.01
N CYS A 146 -12.35 3.41 11.76
CA CYS A 146 -11.52 2.42 11.08
C CYS A 146 -10.04 2.62 11.46
N ASP A 147 -9.20 1.61 11.21
CA ASP A 147 -7.75 1.81 11.27
C ASP A 147 -7.27 2.33 9.91
N VAL A 148 -6.61 3.49 9.92
CA VAL A 148 -6.10 4.16 8.72
C VAL A 148 -4.60 3.94 8.61
N TYR A 149 -4.16 3.34 7.51
CA TYR A 149 -2.75 3.14 7.19
C TYR A 149 -2.38 3.96 5.97
N GLU A 150 -1.49 4.94 6.15
CA GLU A 150 -0.96 5.77 5.07
C GLU A 150 0.52 6.01 5.29
N GLY A 151 1.28 6.09 4.20
CA GLY A 151 2.70 6.38 4.31
C GLY A 151 3.45 6.25 3.01
N LEU A 152 4.77 6.23 3.17
CA LEU A 152 5.73 6.10 2.08
C LEU A 152 6.63 4.89 2.37
N PHE A 153 6.59 3.89 1.51
CA PHE A 153 7.48 2.75 1.59
C PHE A 153 8.81 3.09 0.91
N MET A 154 9.88 3.24 1.70
CA MET A 154 11.23 3.61 1.24
C MET A 154 12.28 2.52 1.50
N ASP A 155 11.87 1.35 1.99
CA ASP A 155 12.84 0.31 2.32
C ASP A 155 13.61 -0.11 1.07
N PRO A 156 14.91 -0.42 1.22
CA PRO A 156 15.76 -0.81 0.10
C PRO A 156 15.27 -2.13 -0.49
N THR A 157 15.04 -2.12 -1.79
CA THR A 157 14.75 -3.30 -2.58
C THR A 157 15.99 -3.72 -3.37
N THR A 158 16.06 -4.99 -3.80
CA THR A 158 17.18 -5.53 -4.55
C THR A 158 16.74 -5.89 -5.96
N GLU A 159 17.60 -5.68 -6.95
CA GLU A 159 17.37 -6.11 -8.32
C GLU A 159 16.98 -7.60 -8.41
N GLY A 160 15.94 -7.88 -9.18
CA GLY A 160 15.35 -9.21 -9.35
C GLY A 160 14.41 -9.64 -8.22
N ASN A 161 14.34 -8.90 -7.10
CA ASN A 161 13.55 -9.30 -5.95
C ASN A 161 12.11 -8.77 -5.98
N ARG A 162 11.19 -9.54 -5.39
CA ARG A 162 9.81 -9.13 -5.07
C ARG A 162 9.69 -8.96 -3.57
N THR A 163 9.62 -7.72 -3.14
CA THR A 163 9.53 -7.37 -1.72
C THR A 163 8.07 -7.20 -1.33
N ASP A 164 7.62 -7.88 -0.28
CA ASP A 164 6.27 -7.70 0.25
C ASP A 164 6.20 -6.34 0.94
N ILE A 165 5.32 -5.45 0.44
CA ILE A 165 5.19 -4.07 0.96
C ILE A 165 3.91 -3.87 1.77
N ALA A 166 2.90 -4.72 1.58
CA ALA A 166 1.72 -4.75 2.42
C ALA A 166 1.03 -6.12 2.43
N TRP A 167 0.54 -6.52 3.61
CA TRP A 167 -0.42 -7.60 3.78
C TRP A 167 -1.77 -6.97 4.14
N LEU A 168 -2.74 -7.06 3.23
CA LEU A 168 -4.05 -6.45 3.42
C LEU A 168 -5.02 -7.51 3.97
N PRO A 169 -5.52 -7.39 5.21
CA PRO A 169 -6.45 -8.35 5.78
C PRO A 169 -7.85 -8.27 5.15
N ASN A 170 -8.67 -9.30 5.35
CA ASN A 170 -10.08 -9.27 4.95
C ASN A 170 -10.79 -8.01 5.50
N GLY A 171 -11.63 -7.40 4.68
CA GLY A 171 -12.39 -6.19 4.98
C GLY A 171 -11.68 -4.90 4.60
N THR A 172 -10.37 -4.95 4.28
CA THR A 172 -9.59 -3.76 3.89
C THR A 172 -10.20 -3.07 2.67
N TYR A 173 -10.31 -1.73 2.73
CA TYR A 173 -10.94 -0.89 1.71
C TYR A 173 -10.14 0.39 1.50
N ASN A 174 -10.57 1.25 0.57
CA ASN A 174 -9.86 2.49 0.22
C ASN A 174 -8.38 2.25 -0.14
N VAL A 175 -8.09 1.12 -0.80
CA VAL A 175 -6.72 0.67 -1.09
C VAL A 175 -6.16 1.43 -2.28
N GLN A 176 -4.98 2.01 -2.11
CA GLN A 176 -4.19 2.64 -3.15
C GLN A 176 -2.69 2.50 -2.90
N PHE A 177 -1.94 2.22 -3.96
CA PHE A 177 -0.47 2.20 -3.98
C PHE A 177 0.01 2.86 -5.27
N TYR A 178 0.87 3.88 -5.18
CA TYR A 178 1.38 4.54 -6.38
C TYR A 178 2.78 5.15 -6.22
N PHE A 179 3.46 5.32 -7.35
CA PHE A 179 4.63 6.17 -7.48
C PHE A 179 4.77 6.69 -8.90
N ALA A 180 5.47 7.80 -9.09
CA ALA A 180 5.74 8.29 -10.44
C ALA A 180 6.74 7.37 -11.16
N TRP A 181 6.32 6.72 -12.24
CA TRP A 181 7.15 5.79 -13.03
C TRP A 181 8.53 6.37 -13.36
N ASN A 182 8.60 7.66 -13.70
CA ASN A 182 9.85 8.34 -14.06
C ASN A 182 10.88 8.38 -12.92
N ASN A 183 10.44 8.26 -11.66
CA ASN A 183 11.32 8.26 -10.49
C ASN A 183 11.88 6.87 -10.17
N MET A 184 11.23 5.80 -10.65
CA MET A 184 11.57 4.40 -10.33
C MET A 184 11.29 3.51 -11.54
N GLN A 185 11.97 3.77 -12.65
CA GLN A 185 11.79 2.99 -13.87
C GLN A 185 12.08 1.51 -13.61
N HIS A 186 11.35 0.61 -14.28
CA HIS A 186 11.51 -0.84 -14.11
C HIS A 186 11.28 -1.36 -12.68
N VAL A 187 10.64 -0.57 -11.83
CA VAL A 187 10.02 -1.05 -10.59
C VAL A 187 8.53 -1.20 -10.85
N TYR A 188 7.89 -2.21 -10.26
CA TYR A 188 6.50 -2.51 -10.51
C TYR A 188 5.74 -2.85 -9.23
N ILE A 189 4.55 -2.26 -9.08
CA ILE A 189 3.60 -2.68 -8.04
C ILE A 189 2.85 -3.91 -8.56
N GLU A 190 2.79 -4.96 -7.75
CA GLU A 190 2.15 -6.22 -8.10
C GLU A 190 1.13 -6.63 -7.03
N LEU A 191 0.01 -7.20 -7.47
CA LEU A 191 -1.03 -7.79 -6.62
C LEU A 191 -0.89 -9.31 -6.61
N TRP A 192 -0.88 -9.88 -5.41
CA TRP A 192 -0.68 -11.30 -5.17
C TRP A 192 -1.74 -11.87 -4.23
N THR A 193 -2.03 -13.16 -4.39
CA THR A 193 -2.86 -13.90 -3.44
C THR A 193 -2.09 -14.16 -2.14
N LYS A 194 -2.83 -14.48 -1.06
CA LYS A 194 -2.25 -14.96 0.21
C LYS A 194 -1.32 -16.17 0.07
N ASP A 195 -1.53 -16.97 -0.97
CA ASP A 195 -0.77 -18.20 -1.26
C ASP A 195 0.37 -17.96 -2.28
N ASN A 196 0.82 -16.71 -2.42
CA ASN A 196 1.89 -16.30 -3.33
C ASN A 196 1.66 -16.66 -4.80
N GLN A 197 0.42 -16.50 -5.29
CA GLN A 197 0.11 -16.54 -6.72
C GLN A 197 -0.09 -15.12 -7.26
N ALA A 198 0.45 -14.82 -8.44
CA ALA A 198 0.33 -13.50 -9.03
C ALA A 198 -1.07 -13.28 -9.62
N VAL A 199 -1.66 -12.12 -9.33
CA VAL A 199 -2.98 -11.70 -9.85
C VAL A 199 -2.80 -10.58 -10.87
N VAL A 200 -2.03 -9.55 -10.50
CA VAL A 200 -1.61 -8.46 -11.40
C VAL A 200 -0.10 -8.32 -11.26
N ALA A 201 0.65 -8.73 -12.29
CA ALA A 201 2.10 -8.60 -12.28
C ALA A 201 2.63 -8.31 -13.69
N SER A 202 3.60 -7.39 -13.79
CA SER A 202 4.09 -6.88 -15.07
C SER A 202 5.11 -7.79 -15.75
N SER A 203 5.62 -8.81 -15.05
CA SER A 203 6.80 -9.58 -15.46
C SER A 203 6.62 -11.10 -15.36
N ILE A 204 5.40 -11.57 -15.09
CA ILE A 204 5.06 -12.99 -14.99
C ILE A 204 4.15 -13.34 -16.16
N THR A 205 4.58 -14.30 -16.98
CA THR A 205 3.91 -14.66 -18.24
C THR A 205 2.46 -15.12 -18.06
N THR A 206 2.13 -15.73 -16.92
CA THR A 206 0.79 -16.26 -16.61
C THR A 206 -0.17 -15.21 -16.04
N SER A 207 0.33 -14.06 -15.58
CA SER A 207 -0.47 -12.98 -14.95
C SER A 207 -0.12 -11.60 -15.52
N PHE A 208 0.34 -11.59 -16.78
CA PHE A 208 0.93 -10.44 -17.46
C PHE A 208 -0.12 -9.37 -17.74
N ILE A 209 -0.35 -8.50 -16.76
CA ILE A 209 -1.32 -7.40 -16.84
C ILE A 209 -0.53 -6.10 -16.69
N PHE A 210 -0.41 -5.36 -17.80
CA PHE A 210 0.26 -4.07 -17.79
C PHE A 210 -0.67 -2.91 -17.46
N ASP A 211 -1.86 -2.86 -18.05
CA ASP A 211 -2.86 -1.83 -17.80
C ASP A 211 -4.23 -2.48 -17.96
N ASN A 212 -5.10 -2.32 -16.96
CA ASN A 212 -6.44 -2.88 -16.99
C ASN A 212 -7.52 -1.85 -16.63
N ARG A 213 -7.27 -0.54 -16.83
CA ARG A 213 -8.24 0.52 -16.52
C ARG A 213 -9.59 0.36 -17.23
N LEU A 214 -9.60 -0.22 -18.42
CA LEU A 214 -10.81 -0.49 -19.19
C LEU A 214 -11.49 -1.81 -18.80
N ASN A 215 -10.76 -2.75 -18.21
CA ASN A 215 -11.25 -4.08 -17.84
C ASN A 215 -10.63 -4.51 -16.49
N PRO A 216 -11.09 -3.91 -15.37
CA PRO A 216 -10.52 -4.19 -14.05
C PRO A 216 -10.57 -5.68 -13.67
N THR A 217 -9.55 -6.13 -12.93
CA THR A 217 -9.44 -7.54 -12.51
C THR A 217 -10.34 -7.80 -11.30
N SER A 218 -11.30 -8.72 -11.43
CA SER A 218 -12.11 -9.18 -10.30
C SER A 218 -11.32 -10.18 -9.46
N PHE A 219 -11.01 -9.83 -8.22
CA PHE A 219 -10.29 -10.69 -7.28
C PHE A 219 -10.58 -10.30 -5.83
N ALA A 220 -10.60 -11.28 -4.91
CA ALA A 220 -10.90 -11.09 -3.51
C ALA A 220 -12.18 -10.28 -3.26
N GLY A 221 -13.25 -10.53 -4.02
CA GLY A 221 -14.55 -9.87 -3.84
C GLY A 221 -14.65 -8.40 -4.30
N THR A 222 -13.60 -7.86 -4.92
CA THR A 222 -13.56 -6.47 -5.41
C THR A 222 -12.94 -6.38 -6.80
N PHE A 223 -12.94 -5.18 -7.39
CA PHE A 223 -12.25 -4.91 -8.65
C PHE A 223 -10.94 -4.18 -8.40
N TRP A 224 -9.89 -4.67 -9.04
CA TRP A 224 -8.54 -4.11 -8.98
C TRP A 224 -8.17 -3.46 -10.30
N THR A 225 -7.75 -2.21 -10.22
CA THR A 225 -7.28 -1.43 -11.36
C THR A 225 -5.81 -1.10 -11.18
N PHE A 226 -5.05 -1.28 -12.25
CA PHE A 226 -3.63 -1.01 -12.36
C PHE A 226 -3.35 -0.14 -13.59
N PHE A 227 -2.69 0.99 -13.36
CA PHE A 227 -2.23 1.90 -14.40
C PHE A 227 -0.71 1.89 -14.48
N PHE A 228 -0.18 1.34 -15.57
CA PHE A 228 1.26 1.18 -15.79
C PHE A 228 2.06 2.48 -15.67
N ALA A 229 1.66 3.52 -16.41
CA ALA A 229 2.51 4.71 -16.56
C ALA A 229 2.53 5.58 -15.29
N GLY A 230 1.53 5.44 -14.43
CA GLY A 230 1.50 6.05 -13.09
C GLY A 230 1.85 5.07 -11.97
N GLN A 231 2.23 3.83 -12.30
CA GLN A 231 2.40 2.70 -11.37
C GLN A 231 1.37 2.72 -10.26
N TYR A 232 0.10 2.79 -10.64
CA TYR A 232 -0.98 3.04 -9.70
C TYR A 232 -1.90 1.83 -9.60
N LEU A 233 -1.87 1.15 -8.47
CA LEU A 233 -2.71 0.00 -8.13
C LEU A 233 -3.74 0.40 -7.07
N TYR A 234 -5.01 0.08 -7.31
CA TYR A 234 -6.07 0.36 -6.35
C TYR A 234 -7.28 -0.58 -6.47
N SER A 235 -8.13 -0.61 -5.44
CA SER A 235 -9.39 -1.35 -5.41
C SER A 235 -10.61 -0.43 -5.33
N THR A 236 -11.75 -0.81 -5.92
CA THR A 236 -13.00 -0.01 -5.87
C THR A 236 -13.95 -0.35 -4.72
N GLY A 237 -13.62 -1.35 -3.90
CA GLY A 237 -14.44 -1.81 -2.79
C GLY A 237 -13.66 -2.67 -1.80
N PRO A 238 -14.27 -3.05 -0.67
CA PRO A 238 -13.63 -3.86 0.36
C PRO A 238 -13.21 -5.23 -0.17
N ILE A 239 -12.04 -5.72 0.27
CA ILE A 239 -11.56 -7.06 -0.07
C ILE A 239 -12.21 -8.10 0.85
N ALA A 240 -12.65 -9.22 0.29
CA ALA A 240 -13.33 -10.33 0.99
C ALA A 240 -12.37 -11.40 1.53
N GLU A 241 -11.10 -11.35 1.14
CA GLU A 241 -10.04 -12.24 1.62
C GLU A 241 -8.69 -11.52 1.63
N PRO A 242 -7.70 -12.01 2.40
CA PRO A 242 -6.40 -11.36 2.48
C PRO A 242 -5.63 -11.37 1.16
N VAL A 243 -4.93 -10.27 0.86
CA VAL A 243 -4.09 -10.13 -0.34
C VAL A 243 -2.71 -9.56 0.00
N LEU A 244 -1.75 -9.80 -0.88
CA LEU A 244 -0.37 -9.33 -0.78
C LEU A 244 -0.11 -8.25 -1.85
N ILE A 245 0.49 -7.14 -1.44
CA ILE A 245 1.07 -6.17 -2.36
C ILE A 245 2.58 -6.34 -2.35
N LYS A 246 3.17 -6.50 -3.54
CA LYS A 246 4.61 -6.65 -3.71
C LYS A 246 5.18 -5.54 -4.58
N LEU A 247 6.42 -5.18 -4.32
CA LEU A 247 7.24 -4.32 -5.15
C LEU A 247 8.29 -5.16 -5.86
N TYR A 248 8.18 -5.28 -7.19
CA TYR A 248 9.14 -5.98 -8.01
C TYR A 248 10.16 -4.99 -8.58
N GLN A 249 11.42 -5.11 -8.17
CA GLN A 249 12.51 -4.31 -8.72
C GLN A 249 13.20 -5.09 -9.84
N LYS A 250 12.86 -4.81 -11.10
CA LYS A 250 13.44 -5.52 -12.24
C LYS A 250 14.87 -5.08 -12.56
N SER A 251 15.20 -3.81 -12.35
CA SER A 251 16.56 -3.28 -12.55
C SER A 251 17.02 -2.50 -11.32
N ASN A 252 18.32 -2.22 -11.22
CA ASN A 252 18.92 -1.49 -10.10
C ASN A 252 18.57 0.02 -10.08
N ASN A 253 17.28 0.36 -9.90
CA ASN A 253 16.81 1.70 -9.60
C ASN A 253 16.47 1.80 -8.11
N SER A 254 16.97 2.85 -7.45
CA SER A 254 16.69 3.10 -6.05
C SER A 254 15.19 3.31 -5.81
N ASN A 255 14.65 2.69 -4.77
CA ASN A 255 13.31 3.00 -4.30
C ASN A 255 13.27 4.44 -3.78
N THR A 256 12.62 5.34 -4.52
CA THR A 256 12.44 6.75 -4.12
C THR A 256 11.17 6.98 -3.33
N GLY A 257 10.36 5.93 -3.14
CA GLY A 257 9.17 5.93 -2.31
C GLY A 257 7.92 5.45 -3.05
N VAL A 258 7.25 4.45 -2.50
CA VAL A 258 5.91 4.04 -2.92
C VAL A 258 4.89 4.58 -1.93
N TYR A 259 4.03 5.50 -2.40
CA TYR A 259 2.93 6.02 -1.58
C TYR A 259 1.87 4.93 -1.44
N TYR A 260 1.36 4.76 -0.22
CA TYR A 260 0.27 3.84 0.04
C TYR A 260 -0.76 4.44 0.98
N GLY A 261 -2.00 3.98 0.81
CA GLY A 261 -3.12 4.29 1.70
C GLY A 261 -4.15 3.17 1.67
N TYR A 262 -4.59 2.70 2.82
CA TYR A 262 -5.69 1.72 2.95
C TYR A 262 -6.31 1.78 4.35
N SER A 263 -7.60 1.46 4.42
CA SER A 263 -8.38 1.47 5.65
C SER A 263 -8.75 0.04 5.98
N THR A 264 -8.57 -0.38 7.22
CA THR A 264 -9.14 -1.66 7.66
C THR A 264 -10.32 -1.37 8.57
N PRO A 265 -11.41 -2.15 8.49
CA PRO A 265 -12.44 -2.10 9.51
C PRO A 265 -11.75 -2.23 10.86
N LEU A 266 -12.19 -1.47 11.86
CA LEU A 266 -11.76 -1.73 13.23
C LEU A 266 -11.98 -3.22 13.44
N SER A 267 -10.89 -3.97 13.66
CA SER A 267 -10.94 -5.43 13.85
C SER A 267 -12.04 -5.67 14.83
N SER A 268 -13.20 -6.17 14.36
CA SER A 268 -14.49 -5.96 15.01
C SER A 268 -14.28 -5.94 16.51
N VAL A 269 -14.20 -4.73 17.08
CA VAL A 269 -14.40 -4.63 18.50
C VAL A 269 -15.85 -4.99 18.56
N SER A 270 -16.08 -6.27 18.81
CA SER A 270 -17.31 -6.75 19.37
C SER A 270 -17.43 -5.92 20.63
N THR A 271 -18.08 -4.77 20.51
CA THR A 271 -18.60 -3.97 21.61
C THR A 271 -19.66 -4.78 22.37
N THR A 272 -19.96 -5.99 21.90
CA THR A 272 -20.38 -7.12 22.72
C THR A 272 -19.22 -8.07 22.97
N CYS A 273 -18.54 -7.95 24.11
CA CYS A 273 -17.67 -9.00 24.60
C CYS A 273 -18.52 -10.25 24.89
N ASN A 274 -18.65 -11.13 23.90
CA ASN A 274 -19.34 -12.41 24.04
C ASN A 274 -18.33 -13.57 23.99
N THR A 275 -17.08 -13.29 24.37
CA THR A 275 -16.09 -14.29 24.75
C THR A 275 -16.09 -14.37 26.27
N THR A 276 -15.97 -15.57 26.83
CA THR A 276 -15.90 -15.78 28.29
C THR A 276 -14.74 -15.00 28.93
N CYS A 277 -13.73 -14.68 28.13
CA CYS A 277 -12.47 -14.08 28.54
C CYS A 277 -12.40 -12.55 28.41
N ASN A 278 -13.38 -11.89 27.78
CA ASN A 278 -13.38 -10.43 27.55
C ASN A 278 -12.04 -9.90 26.98
N LYS A 279 -11.51 -10.58 25.96
CA LYS A 279 -10.16 -10.37 25.42
C LYS A 279 -10.14 -10.51 23.90
N ILE A 280 -9.27 -9.76 23.23
CA ILE A 280 -9.08 -9.75 21.77
C ILE A 280 -7.64 -10.14 21.42
N CYS A 281 -7.44 -10.85 20.31
CA CYS A 281 -6.12 -11.18 19.79
C CYS A 281 -5.93 -10.50 18.43
N TYR A 282 -4.90 -9.65 18.31
CA TYR A 282 -4.62 -8.91 17.09
C TYR A 282 -3.76 -9.72 16.11
N ASN A 283 -3.56 -9.20 14.89
CA ASN A 283 -2.62 -9.73 13.89
C ASN A 283 -2.82 -11.22 13.54
N GLY A 284 -4.07 -11.67 13.48
CA GLY A 284 -4.41 -13.07 13.16
C GLY A 284 -4.19 -14.06 14.31
N GLY A 285 -4.06 -13.58 15.56
CA GLY A 285 -4.04 -14.42 16.75
C GLY A 285 -5.42 -15.03 17.05
N ILE A 286 -5.42 -16.26 17.56
CA ILE A 286 -6.65 -16.99 17.92
C ILE A 286 -6.82 -16.98 19.45
N LEU A 287 -7.98 -16.55 19.96
CA LEU A 287 -8.27 -16.59 21.38
C LEU A 287 -8.60 -18.03 21.81
N ASN A 288 -7.89 -18.54 22.81
CA ASN A 288 -8.29 -19.76 23.50
C ASN A 288 -9.29 -19.41 24.61
N GLU A 289 -10.56 -19.76 24.42
CA GLU A 289 -11.66 -19.47 25.36
C GLU A 289 -11.51 -20.17 26.72
N THR A 290 -10.70 -21.23 26.82
CA THR A 290 -10.49 -21.95 28.08
C THR A 290 -9.37 -21.35 28.93
N SER A 291 -8.28 -20.90 28.30
CA SER A 291 -7.12 -20.33 29.00
C SER A 291 -7.04 -18.81 28.96
N CYS A 292 -7.94 -18.16 28.21
CA CYS A 292 -7.94 -16.71 27.96
C CYS A 292 -6.60 -16.19 27.41
N ALA A 293 -5.85 -17.05 26.72
CA ALA A 293 -4.58 -16.73 26.11
C ALA A 293 -4.74 -16.56 24.59
N CYS A 294 -4.04 -15.59 24.02
CA CYS A 294 -3.94 -15.44 22.59
C CYS A 294 -2.88 -16.39 22.03
N GLN A 295 -3.28 -17.28 21.13
CA GLN A 295 -2.38 -18.05 20.29
C GLN A 295 -1.96 -17.18 19.12
N CYS A 296 -0.84 -16.48 19.28
CA CYS A 296 -0.29 -15.64 18.22
C CYS A 296 0.22 -16.50 17.07
N THR A 297 -0.12 -16.11 15.85
CA THR A 297 0.38 -16.73 14.63
C THR A 297 1.63 -16.00 14.17
N TYR A 298 2.45 -16.67 13.35
CA TYR A 298 3.67 -16.09 12.79
C TYR A 298 4.68 -15.66 13.88
N HIS A 299 5.45 -14.59 13.63
CA HIS A 299 6.43 -14.02 14.55
C HIS A 299 5.83 -13.04 15.58
N TRP A 300 4.50 -13.00 15.74
CA TRP A 300 3.84 -12.19 16.75
C TRP A 300 3.94 -12.81 18.14
N PHE A 301 3.93 -11.95 19.16
CA PHE A 301 4.09 -12.31 20.56
C PHE A 301 3.38 -11.30 21.47
N GLY A 302 3.19 -11.71 22.72
CA GLY A 302 2.60 -10.91 23.78
C GLY A 302 1.14 -11.26 24.04
N THR A 303 0.61 -10.70 25.12
CA THR A 303 -0.73 -10.99 25.64
C THR A 303 -1.84 -10.81 24.61
N TYR A 304 -1.64 -9.92 23.64
CA TYR A 304 -2.60 -9.52 22.60
C TYR A 304 -2.06 -9.69 21.17
N CYS A 305 -0.88 -10.32 20.99
CA CYS A 305 -0.23 -10.50 19.68
C CYS A 305 0.13 -9.19 18.93
N THR A 306 0.46 -8.14 19.67
CA THR A 306 0.78 -6.81 19.13
C THR A 306 2.28 -6.52 19.05
N SER A 307 3.13 -7.43 19.51
CA SER A 307 4.59 -7.23 19.55
C SER A 307 5.31 -8.29 18.75
N CYS A 308 6.45 -7.96 18.16
CA CYS A 308 7.29 -8.95 17.49
C CYS A 308 8.04 -9.81 18.49
N ARG A 309 8.08 -11.11 18.23
CA ARG A 309 8.99 -12.05 18.90
C ARG A 309 10.41 -11.71 18.46
N ASN A 310 11.35 -11.59 19.40
CA ASN A 310 12.77 -11.45 19.09
C ASN A 310 13.24 -12.71 18.30
N PRO A 311 13.97 -12.60 17.17
CA PRO A 311 14.67 -11.43 16.61
C PRO A 311 13.97 -10.62 15.51
N TYR A 312 12.65 -10.70 15.40
CA TYR A 312 11.89 -10.00 14.37
C TYR A 312 11.50 -8.57 14.78
N THR A 313 11.29 -7.70 13.79
CA THR A 313 10.90 -6.29 13.93
C THR A 313 10.03 -5.83 12.75
N GLY A 314 9.57 -4.59 12.81
CA GLY A 314 8.74 -3.96 11.77
C GLY A 314 7.24 -4.21 11.96
N PRO A 315 6.40 -3.53 11.16
CA PRO A 315 4.95 -3.54 11.31
C PRO A 315 4.30 -4.90 11.06
N THR A 316 5.00 -5.82 10.40
CA THR A 316 4.54 -7.19 10.10
C THR A 316 5.36 -8.28 10.81
N CYS A 317 6.35 -7.89 11.61
CA CYS A 317 7.30 -8.81 12.25
C CYS A 317 8.03 -9.76 11.28
N THR A 318 8.32 -9.31 10.06
CA THR A 318 9.08 -10.07 9.04
C THR A 318 10.53 -9.62 8.93
N ALA A 319 10.86 -8.40 9.35
CA ALA A 319 12.20 -7.86 9.24
C ALA A 319 13.10 -8.36 10.39
N CYS A 320 14.39 -8.56 10.13
CA CYS A 320 15.34 -8.94 11.16
C CYS A 320 15.80 -7.69 11.92
N LYS A 321 15.70 -7.73 13.25
CA LYS A 321 16.21 -6.66 14.13
C LYS A 321 17.73 -6.52 14.05
N TYR A 322 18.42 -7.61 13.74
CA TYR A 322 19.86 -7.69 13.57
C TYR A 322 20.20 -8.48 12.31
N THR A 323 21.25 -8.08 11.60
CA THR A 323 21.73 -8.73 10.36
C THR A 323 23.21 -9.10 10.41
N SER A 324 23.89 -8.82 11.53
CA SER A 324 25.30 -9.12 11.73
C SER A 324 25.50 -10.14 12.86
N CYS A 325 26.45 -11.04 12.64
CA CYS A 325 26.89 -12.04 13.60
C CYS A 325 28.26 -11.69 14.16
N GLN A 326 28.44 -11.94 15.44
CA GLN A 326 29.73 -11.86 16.13
C GLN A 326 30.49 -13.18 16.01
N ASN A 327 31.77 -13.20 16.38
CA ASN A 327 32.59 -14.42 16.47
C ASN A 327 32.59 -15.30 15.21
N CYS A 328 32.66 -14.66 14.04
CA CYS A 328 32.59 -15.27 12.70
C CYS A 328 31.36 -16.20 12.48
N GLY A 329 30.23 -15.98 13.16
CA GLY A 329 28.98 -16.69 12.87
C GLY A 329 28.39 -16.32 11.51
N THR A 330 27.57 -17.20 10.92
CA THR A 330 26.92 -16.95 9.62
C THR A 330 25.45 -16.57 9.80
N PHE A 331 25.01 -15.48 9.19
CA PHE A 331 23.64 -15.00 9.36
C PHE A 331 22.65 -15.75 8.46
N ASN A 332 21.59 -16.29 9.05
CA ASN A 332 20.50 -16.93 8.34
C ASN A 332 19.30 -15.97 8.24
N ASN A 333 19.10 -15.39 7.06
CA ASN A 333 18.08 -14.37 6.81
C ASN A 333 16.64 -14.90 6.96
N ALA A 334 16.40 -16.20 6.74
CA ALA A 334 15.05 -16.77 6.86
C ALA A 334 14.59 -16.90 8.32
N THR A 335 15.53 -17.10 9.24
CA THR A 335 15.24 -17.28 10.68
C THR A 335 15.65 -16.09 11.53
N CYS A 336 16.27 -15.07 10.92
CA CYS A 336 16.86 -13.91 11.58
C CYS A 336 17.85 -14.30 12.71
N ARG A 337 18.54 -15.44 12.56
CA ARG A 337 19.46 -15.99 13.57
C ARG A 337 20.83 -16.23 12.99
N CYS A 338 21.84 -16.14 13.84
CA CYS A 338 23.19 -16.55 13.50
C CYS A 338 23.41 -18.04 13.76
N GLU A 339 24.01 -18.72 12.79
CA GLU A 339 24.60 -20.03 12.94
C GLU A 339 25.99 -19.85 13.56
N CYS A 340 26.07 -20.17 14.86
CA CYS A 340 27.27 -19.95 15.65
C CYS A 340 28.27 -21.10 15.51
N LEU A 341 29.55 -20.75 15.59
CA LEU A 341 30.61 -21.75 15.74
C LEU A 341 30.42 -22.53 17.07
N PRO A 342 30.85 -23.80 17.14
CA PRO A 342 30.77 -24.60 18.35
C PRO A 342 31.35 -23.87 19.58
N GLY A 343 30.60 -23.88 20.68
CA GLY A 343 30.98 -23.19 21.93
C GLY A 343 30.43 -21.77 22.08
N TYR A 344 29.97 -21.14 20.99
CA TYR A 344 29.30 -19.84 21.01
C TYR A 344 27.77 -19.99 20.91
N GLY A 345 27.04 -19.08 21.55
CA GLY A 345 25.58 -19.03 21.53
C GLY A 345 25.04 -17.60 21.59
N GLY A 346 23.72 -17.46 21.70
CA GLY A 346 23.04 -16.17 21.58
C GLY A 346 22.48 -15.98 20.17
N LEU A 347 21.73 -14.89 19.96
CA LEU A 347 21.05 -14.65 18.67
C LEU A 347 22.02 -14.15 17.59
N GLN A 348 23.10 -13.51 18.02
CA GLN A 348 24.19 -12.96 17.22
C GLN A 348 25.54 -13.66 17.50
N CYS A 349 25.55 -14.81 18.20
CA CYS A 349 26.77 -15.47 18.69
C CYS A 349 27.59 -14.62 19.68
N GLU A 350 26.91 -13.75 20.42
CA GLU A 350 27.47 -12.78 21.36
C GLU A 350 27.93 -13.37 22.69
N THR A 351 27.52 -14.60 23.01
CA THR A 351 27.97 -15.23 24.27
C THR A 351 29.42 -15.71 24.14
N ASN A 352 30.20 -15.45 25.19
CA ASN A 352 31.58 -15.91 25.28
C ASN A 352 31.65 -17.44 25.30
N CYS A 353 32.64 -17.99 24.62
CA CYS A 353 32.86 -19.44 24.59
C CYS A 353 33.02 -20.00 26.00
N ASN A 354 32.23 -21.01 26.34
CA ASN A 354 32.30 -21.69 27.61
C ASN A 354 32.44 -23.20 27.40
N ASN A 355 33.42 -23.81 28.06
CA ASN A 355 33.66 -25.25 27.96
C ASN A 355 32.56 -25.99 28.74
N THR A 356 31.57 -26.55 28.05
CA THR A 356 30.41 -27.22 28.69
C THR A 356 30.67 -28.66 29.14
N LEU A 357 31.88 -29.20 28.94
CA LEU A 357 32.28 -30.54 29.35
C LEU A 357 33.10 -30.48 30.66
N SER A 358 32.71 -31.28 31.66
CA SER A 358 33.34 -31.32 33.00
C SER A 358 34.82 -31.74 33.00
N THR A 359 35.32 -32.27 31.89
CA THR A 359 36.72 -32.68 31.70
C THR A 359 37.61 -31.59 31.11
N CYS A 360 37.04 -30.44 30.70
CA CYS A 360 37.79 -29.36 30.08
C CYS A 360 38.16 -28.31 31.13
N VAL A 361 39.44 -27.95 31.23
CA VAL A 361 39.93 -27.04 32.27
C VAL A 361 39.43 -25.63 31.98
N THR A 362 38.62 -25.07 32.88
CA THR A 362 38.27 -23.64 32.86
C THR A 362 39.48 -22.86 33.38
N ASN A 363 40.05 -21.97 32.57
CA ASN A 363 41.14 -21.04 32.89
C ASN A 363 42.59 -21.58 32.78
N ALA A 364 42.99 -22.03 31.59
CA ALA A 364 44.41 -22.08 31.27
C ALA A 364 44.94 -20.64 31.08
N ALA A 365 45.86 -20.20 31.93
CA ALA A 365 46.49 -18.88 31.83
C ALA A 365 47.25 -18.74 30.50
N ALA A 366 47.11 -17.59 29.84
CA ALA A 366 47.81 -17.29 28.59
C ALA A 366 49.33 -17.46 28.77
N GLY A 367 49.94 -18.39 28.01
CA GLY A 367 51.40 -18.57 27.96
C GLY A 367 51.96 -19.95 28.33
N LYS A 368 51.14 -20.99 28.54
CA LYS A 368 51.62 -22.37 28.71
C LYS A 368 50.83 -23.40 27.90
N CYS A 369 50.98 -23.37 26.58
CA CYS A 369 50.73 -24.55 25.75
C CYS A 369 52.07 -25.01 25.20
N ILE A 370 52.85 -25.69 26.05
CA ILE A 370 53.92 -26.55 25.57
C ILE A 370 53.23 -27.83 25.15
N THR A 371 53.34 -28.15 23.86
CA THR A 371 52.83 -29.38 23.26
C THR A 371 53.59 -30.56 23.86
N ASP A 372 53.14 -31.05 25.00
CA ASP A 372 53.51 -32.38 25.45
C ASP A 372 52.29 -33.08 26.07
N ASN A 373 51.82 -34.04 25.28
CA ASN A 373 50.99 -35.17 25.64
C ASN A 373 49.49 -35.00 25.93
N VAL A 374 48.77 -35.89 25.23
CA VAL A 374 47.37 -36.30 25.36
C VAL A 374 46.34 -35.37 24.71
N ASN A 375 46.09 -35.61 23.43
CA ASN A 375 44.75 -35.82 22.82
C ASN A 375 43.56 -35.04 23.44
N MET A 376 43.74 -33.75 23.75
CA MET A 376 42.65 -32.91 24.25
C MET A 376 41.68 -32.54 23.13
N GLU A 377 42.14 -32.49 21.87
CA GLU A 377 41.30 -32.20 20.70
C GLU A 377 40.19 -33.23 20.49
N THR A 378 40.41 -34.50 20.84
CA THR A 378 39.40 -35.57 20.64
C THR A 378 38.37 -35.67 21.79
N LYS A 379 38.63 -35.06 22.95
CA LYS A 379 37.72 -35.06 24.12
C LYS A 379 37.10 -33.71 24.43
N CYS A 380 37.76 -32.62 24.08
CA CYS A 380 37.31 -31.24 24.20
C CYS A 380 37.46 -30.60 22.82
N ASN A 381 36.44 -30.73 21.97
CA ASN A 381 36.44 -30.06 20.66
C ASN A 381 36.54 -28.53 20.91
N LEU A 382 37.74 -27.99 20.67
CA LEU A 382 38.09 -26.57 20.62
C LEU A 382 37.96 -25.82 21.95
N ALA A 383 39.10 -25.69 22.66
CA ALA A 383 39.26 -24.80 23.80
C ALA A 383 39.19 -23.32 23.34
N CYS A 384 37.99 -22.77 23.19
CA CYS A 384 37.68 -21.33 23.16
C CYS A 384 38.73 -20.39 22.50
N GLY A 385 39.35 -20.80 21.40
CA GLY A 385 40.39 -20.03 20.71
C GLY A 385 41.66 -19.73 21.51
N LEU A 386 41.92 -20.33 22.68
CA LEU A 386 43.14 -20.04 23.47
C LEU A 386 44.31 -20.96 23.08
N CYS A 387 44.66 -20.92 21.80
CA CYS A 387 46.00 -21.25 21.28
C CYS A 387 46.27 -20.33 20.08
N VAL A 388 46.22 -19.02 20.28
CA VAL A 388 46.69 -18.07 19.26
C VAL A 388 48.17 -17.82 19.53
N SER A 389 49.04 -18.23 18.61
CA SER A 389 50.42 -17.73 18.56
C SER A 389 50.38 -16.21 18.53
N GLN A 390 51.32 -15.55 19.22
CA GLN A 390 51.47 -14.09 19.21
C GLN A 390 51.49 -13.55 17.78
N GLU A 391 50.35 -13.02 17.31
CA GLU A 391 50.17 -11.72 16.67
C GLU A 391 48.66 -11.44 16.48
N PRO A 392 48.23 -10.15 16.54
CA PRO A 392 46.82 -9.80 16.54
C PRO A 392 46.24 -9.99 15.13
N GLN A 393 45.55 -11.10 14.88
CA GLN A 393 44.87 -11.30 13.60
C GLN A 393 43.59 -10.45 13.53
N ALA A 394 43.67 -9.46 12.65
CA ALA A 394 42.54 -8.74 12.09
C ALA A 394 41.51 -9.71 11.51
N TYR A 395 40.25 -9.47 11.88
CA TYR A 395 39.00 -9.80 11.18
C TYR A 395 39.06 -10.91 10.11
N CYS A 396 38.41 -12.04 10.44
CA CYS A 396 38.01 -13.17 9.59
C CYS A 396 38.34 -13.00 8.08
N ALA A 397 39.58 -13.30 7.67
CA ALA A 397 40.00 -13.22 6.27
C ALA A 397 39.74 -14.54 5.55
N THR A 398 38.86 -14.46 4.55
CA THR A 398 38.75 -15.40 3.45
C THR A 398 40.13 -15.65 2.83
N THR A 399 40.57 -16.90 2.71
CA THR A 399 41.22 -17.41 1.49
C THR A 399 41.43 -18.92 1.57
N ASN A 400 40.93 -19.61 0.54
CA ASN A 400 41.40 -20.93 0.15
C ASN A 400 42.92 -20.89 -0.04
N LEU A 401 43.66 -21.70 0.73
CA LEU A 401 45.00 -22.14 0.36
C LEU A 401 45.17 -23.61 0.74
N TYR A 402 44.55 -24.50 -0.04
CA TYR A 402 45.11 -25.84 -0.21
C TYR A 402 46.20 -25.74 -1.27
N SER A 403 47.47 -25.85 -0.87
CA SER A 403 48.51 -26.34 -1.76
C SER A 403 48.91 -27.73 -1.28
N THR A 404 48.75 -28.71 -2.16
CA THR A 404 49.24 -30.07 -1.95
C THR A 404 50.75 -30.07 -2.18
N GLY A 405 51.53 -29.87 -1.12
CA GLY A 405 52.97 -30.10 -1.11
C GLY A 405 53.27 -31.50 -0.56
N ASN A 406 53.66 -32.42 -1.44
CA ASN A 406 54.19 -33.73 -1.07
C ASN A 406 55.44 -33.58 -0.19
N CYS A 407 55.44 -34.18 1.00
CA CYS A 407 56.65 -34.55 1.72
C CYS A 407 56.70 -36.06 1.85
N SER A 408 57.48 -36.71 0.99
CA SER A 408 58.00 -38.05 1.26
C SER A 408 59.35 -37.88 1.96
N ALA A 409 59.50 -38.62 3.06
CA ALA A 409 60.67 -38.66 3.91
C ALA A 409 61.87 -39.36 3.26
N THR A 410 63.05 -39.03 3.81
CA THR A 410 64.42 -39.56 3.60
C THR A 410 65.11 -39.28 2.28
#